data_AF-A0A525INP6-F1
#
_entry.id   AF-A0A525INP6-F1
#
_cell.length_a   1.000
_cell.length_b   1.000
_cell.length_c   1.000
_cell.angle_alpha   90.00
_cell.angle_beta   90.00
_cell.angle_gamma   90.00
#
_symmetry.space_group_name_H-M   'P 1'
#
loop_
_entity.id
_entity.type
_entity.pdbx_description
1 polymer ?
#
loop_
_entity_poly.entity_id
_entity_poly.type
_entity_poly.pdbx_seq_one_letter_code
_entity_poly.pdbx_strand_id
1 'polypeptide(L)' 'MIRKLRSGEYRLYSRKLNPKTGKRRNLGTFKSRAAAEKHERAVQYFKRH' A
#
# COMPACT_ATOMS: atom_id res chain seq x y z
N MET A 1 -3.72 -2.58 1.30
CA MET A 1 -3.42 -3.99 0.96
C MET A 1 -1.92 -4.18 1.01
N ILE A 2 -1.41 -4.92 2.00
CA ILE A 2 0.03 -5.08 2.21
C ILE A 2 0.44 -6.48 1.76
N ARG A 3 1.47 -6.57 0.92
CA ARG A 3 2.03 -7.82 0.40
C ARG A 3 3.49 -7.95 0.81
N LYS A 4 3.89 -9.10 1.35
CA LYS A 4 5.30 -9.44 1.59
C LYS A 4 5.99 -9.84 0.28
N LEU A 5 7.16 -9.27 0.02
CA LEU A 5 8.00 -9.57 -1.13
C LEU A 5 8.99 -10.69 -0.81
N ARG A 6 9.58 -11.29 -1.86
CA ARG A 6 10.68 -12.26 -1.70
C ARG A 6 11.90 -11.64 -1.03
N SER A 7 12.11 -10.33 -1.20
CA SER A 7 13.15 -9.56 -0.50
C SER A 7 12.92 -9.42 1.02
N GLY A 8 11.78 -9.87 1.54
CA GLY A 8 11.41 -9.71 2.95
C GLY A 8 10.70 -8.38 3.27
N GLU A 9 10.71 -7.44 2.33
CA GLU A 9 10.03 -6.15 2.44
C GLU A 9 8.51 -6.27 2.25
N TYR A 10 7.79 -5.23 2.64
CA TYR A 10 6.33 -5.14 2.62
C TYR A 10 5.89 -4.03 1.67
N ARG A 11 5.17 -4.37 0.62
CA ARG A 11 4.64 -3.41 -0.34
C ARG A 11 3.18 -3.12 -0.08
N LEU A 12 2.84 -1.83 0.02
CA LEU A 12 1.46 -1.37 0.12
C LEU A 12 0.91 -1.11 -1.29
N TYR A 13 -0.23 -1.73 -1.60
CA TYR A 13 -1.00 -1.48 -2.80
C TYR A 13 -2.28 -0.71 -2.51
N SER A 14 -2.71 0.08 -3.50
CA SER A 14 -4.02 0.74 -3.49
C SER A 14 -5.15 -0.29 -3.42
N ARG A 15 -6.23 0.07 -2.71
CA ARG A 15 -7.44 -0.76 -2.65
C ARG A 15 -8.14 -0.83 -4.01
N LYS A 16 -8.34 0.33 -4.64
CA LYS A 16 -8.94 0.46 -5.98
C LYS A 16 -7.92 0.16 -7.07
N LEU A 17 -8.39 -0.42 -8.17
CA LEU A 17 -7.61 -0.59 -9.40
C LEU A 17 -7.46 0.76 -10.10
N ASN A 18 -6.36 0.92 -10.81
CA ASN A 18 -6.19 2.05 -11.72
C ASN A 18 -7.07 1.82 -12.96
N PRO A 19 -8.03 2.70 -13.27
CA PRO A 19 -8.93 2.50 -14.41
C PRO A 19 -8.18 2.47 -15.75
N LYS A 20 -7.04 3.15 -15.85
CA LYS A 20 -6.25 3.20 -17.10
C LYS A 20 -5.46 1.93 -17.38
N THR A 21 -5.03 1.21 -16.35
CA THR A 21 -4.09 0.08 -16.49
C THR A 21 -4.61 -1.24 -15.94
N GLY A 22 -5.77 -1.25 -15.29
CA GLY A 22 -6.32 -2.42 -14.61
C GLY A 22 -5.50 -2.92 -13.41
N LYS A 23 -4.42 -2.21 -13.02
CA LYS A 23 -3.47 -2.63 -11.99
C LYS A 23 -3.62 -1.80 -10.72
N ARG A 24 -3.33 -2.41 -9.56
CA ARG A 24 -3.22 -1.69 -8.28
C ARG A 24 -1.95 -0.84 -8.28
N ARG A 25 -2.03 0.38 -7.73
CA ARG A 25 -0.89 1.29 -7.61
C ARG A 25 -0.02 0.88 -6.42
N ASN A 26 1.29 0.92 -6.60
CA ASN A 26 2.24 0.81 -5.50
C ASN A 26 2.23 2.13 -4.71
N LEU A 27 1.90 2.06 -3.42
CA LEU A 27 1.84 3.20 -2.51
C LEU A 27 3.08 3.29 -1.60
N GLY A 28 4.03 2.36 -1.75
CA GLY A 28 5.27 2.34 -0.99
C GLY A 28 5.75 0.93 -0.70
N THR A 29 7.06 0.77 -0.54
CA THR A 29 7.69 -0.45 -0.05
C THR A 29 8.36 -0.14 1.29
N PHE A 30 8.13 -0.99 2.30
CA PHE A 30 8.49 -0.76 3.69
C PHE A 30 9.28 -1.95 4.22
N LYS A 31 10.26 -1.69 5.10
CA LYS A 31 11.07 -2.75 5.71
C LYS A 31 10.30 -3.63 6.71
N SER A 32 9.21 -3.10 7.29
CA SER A 32 8.38 -3.82 8.26
C SER A 32 6.89 -3.72 7.93
N ARG A 33 6.13 -4.72 8.39
CA ARG A 33 4.67 -4.74 8.26
C ARG A 33 4.02 -3.58 9.00
N ALA A 34 4.50 -3.28 10.22
CA ALA A 34 3.98 -2.19 11.04
C ALA A 34 4.13 -0.82 10.36
N ALA A 35 5.26 -0.56 9.68
CA ALA A 35 5.44 0.66 8.92
C ALA A 35 4.43 0.79 7.76
N ALA A 36 4.19 -0.31 7.04
CA ALA A 36 3.21 -0.34 5.97
C ALA A 36 1.76 -0.14 6.49
N GLU A 37 1.43 -0.68 7.67
CA GLU A 37 0.11 -0.50 8.31
C GLU A 37 -0.10 0.94 8.79
N LYS A 38 0.91 1.56 9.42
CA LYS A 38 0.86 2.98 9.81
C LYS A 38 0.62 3.87 8.58
N HIS A 39 1.33 3.60 7.48
CA HIS A 39 1.15 4.34 6.24
C HIS A 39 -0.24 4.09 5.61
N GLU A 40 -0.76 2.86 5.65
CA GLU A 40 -2.12 2.58 5.18
C GLU A 40 -3.17 3.39 5.96
N ARG A 41 -3.04 3.47 7.29
CA ARG A 41 -3.92 4.28 8.14
C ARG A 41 -3.86 5.76 7.77
N ALA A 42 -2.66 6.30 7.58
CA ALA A 42 -2.48 7.68 7.13
C ALA A 42 -3.15 7.92 5.76
N VAL A 43 -2.93 7.01 4.80
CA VAL A 43 -3.57 7.10 3.47
C VAL A 43 -5.10 7.03 3.56
N GLN A 44 -5.68 6.26 4.48
CA GLN A 44 -7.13 6.25 4.66
C GLN A 44 -7.65 7.51 5.34
N TYR A 45 -6.91 8.04 6.31
CA TYR A 45 -7.25 9.28 6.99
C TYR A 45 -7.40 10.44 5.99
N PHE A 46 -6.40 10.64 5.13
CA PHE A 46 -6.43 11.70 4.11
C PHE A 46 -7.44 11.48 2.97
N LYS A 47 -8.10 10.33 2.89
CA LYS A 47 -9.12 10.05 1.87
C LYS A 47 -10.55 10.21 2.36
N ARG A 48 -10.73 10.40 3.68
CA ARG A 48 -12.03 10.62 4.31
C ARG A 48 -12.37 12.11 4.46
N HIS A 49 -11.42 12.99 4.13
CA HIS A 49 -11.60 14.42 3.91
C HIS A 49 -11.35 14.71 2.42
#